data_AF-A0A3D0NIL6-F1
#
_entry.id   AF-A0A3D0NIL6-F1
#
_cell.length_a   1.000
_cell.length_b   1.000
_cell.length_c   1.000
_cell.angle_alpha   90.00
_cell.angle_beta   90.00
_cell.angle_gamma   90.00
#
_symmetry.space_group_name_H-M   'P 1'
#
loop_
_entity.id
_entity.type
_entity.pdbx_description
1 polymer ?
#
loop_
_entity_poly.entity_id
_entity_poly.type
_entity_poly.pdbx_seq_one_letter_code
_entity_poly.pdbx_strand_id
1 'polypeptide(L)'
;RLPYYRVLELAPWLDKPRPNFPVSNFLHGGAAPLNAVLAAADMGYSNNIGIYSDGRFSYQLTIYVFRYEAGTAISVLYPDNSIARKSVDRYITAMASLCQHVAERQGW
;
A
#
# COMPACT_ATOMS: atom_id res chain seq x y z
N ARG A 1 0.15 18.03 12.65
CA ARG A 1 -0.55 17.14 11.70
C ARG A 1 -2.03 17.54 11.73
N LEU A 2 -2.61 17.98 10.61
CA LEU A 2 -4.03 18.31 10.55
C LEU A 2 -4.86 17.02 10.53
N PRO A 3 -5.88 16.87 11.38
CA PRO A 3 -6.80 15.73 11.29
C PRO A 3 -7.53 15.73 9.94
N TYR A 4 -7.75 14.55 9.34
CA TYR A 4 -8.35 14.43 8.00
C TYR A 4 -9.70 15.15 7.88
N TYR A 5 -10.51 15.16 8.94
CA TYR A 5 -11.81 15.85 8.98
C TYR A 5 -11.70 17.38 8.80
N ARG A 6 -10.54 17.98 9.10
CA ARG A 6 -10.27 19.41 8.84
C ARG A 6 -9.93 19.69 7.38
N VAL A 7 -9.54 18.68 6.59
CA VAL A 7 -9.30 18.82 5.14
C VAL A 7 -10.60 19.11 4.41
N LEU A 8 -11.72 18.57 4.89
CA LEU A 8 -13.05 18.82 4.32
C LEU A 8 -13.49 20.29 4.48
N GLU A 9 -12.94 21.02 5.44
CA GLU A 9 -13.20 22.46 5.59
C GLU A 9 -12.52 23.29 4.49
N LEU A 10 -11.44 22.78 3.91
CA LEU A 10 -10.66 23.43 2.86
C LEU A 10 -11.07 22.97 1.45
N ALA A 11 -11.73 21.81 1.34
CA ALA A 11 -12.12 21.18 0.09
C ALA A 11 -13.59 20.73 0.14
N PRO A 12 -14.56 21.65 0.00
CA PRO A 12 -15.99 21.35 0.12
C PRO A 12 -16.55 20.43 -0.97
N TRP A 13 -15.78 20.16 -2.03
CA TRP A 13 -16.12 19.19 -3.08
C TRP A 13 -15.76 17.74 -2.72
N LEU A 14 -15.15 17.50 -1.55
CA LEU A 14 -14.85 16.14 -1.07
C LEU A 14 -15.95 15.64 -0.13
N ASP A 15 -16.34 14.38 -0.32
CA ASP A 15 -17.28 13.71 0.57
C ASP A 15 -16.59 13.18 1.84
N LYS A 16 -17.37 13.06 2.92
CA LYS A 16 -16.94 12.28 4.10
C LYS A 16 -16.65 10.84 3.69
N PRO A 17 -15.57 10.23 4.22
CA PRO A 17 -15.25 8.83 3.93
C PRO A 17 -16.41 7.95 4.41
N ARG A 18 -16.90 7.08 3.52
CA ARG A 18 -17.92 6.09 3.85
C ARG A 18 -17.30 4.97 4.69
N PRO A 19 -18.10 4.24 5.49
CA PRO A 19 -17.66 2.99 6.11
C PRO A 19 -17.07 2.04 5.06
N ASN A 20 -16.18 1.14 5.48
CA ASN A 20 -15.44 0.22 4.60
C ASN A 20 -14.44 0.93 3.65
N PHE A 21 -13.75 1.95 4.15
CA PHE A 21 -12.60 2.52 3.46
C PHE A 21 -11.45 1.50 3.35
N PRO A 22 -10.63 1.55 2.28
CA PRO A 22 -9.52 0.63 2.12
C PRO A 22 -8.53 0.78 3.27
N VAL A 23 -8.08 -0.35 3.82
CA VAL A 23 -6.94 -0.37 4.74
C VAL A 23 -5.68 -0.41 3.91
N SER A 24 -4.82 0.60 4.07
CA SER A 24 -3.50 0.65 3.43
C SER A 24 -2.41 0.49 4.48
N ASN A 25 -1.58 -0.52 4.28
CA ASN A 25 -0.43 -0.82 5.13
C ASN A 25 0.85 -0.47 4.38
N PHE A 26 1.78 0.21 5.03
CA PHE A 26 3.09 0.51 4.46
C PHE A 26 4.17 -0.22 5.25
N LEU A 27 4.96 -1.03 4.56
CA LEU A 27 6.05 -1.79 5.13
C LEU A 27 7.36 -1.34 4.50
N HIS A 28 8.30 -0.90 5.34
CA HIS A 28 9.62 -0.46 4.93
C HIS A 28 10.68 -1.51 5.28
N GLY A 29 11.14 -2.25 4.27
CA GLY A 29 12.16 -3.29 4.39
C GLY A 29 13.49 -2.79 4.97
N GLY A 30 13.90 -1.57 4.60
CA GLY A 30 15.13 -0.96 5.09
C GLY A 30 15.06 -0.39 6.51
N ALA A 31 13.89 -0.39 7.16
CA ALA A 31 13.75 0.08 8.54
C ALA A 31 14.07 -1.04 9.53
N ALA A 32 14.64 -0.68 10.69
CA ALA A 32 14.82 -1.63 11.79
C ALA A 32 13.45 -2.07 12.37
N PRO A 33 13.31 -3.34 12.81
CA PRO A 33 14.33 -4.40 12.80
C PRO A 33 14.40 -5.19 11.48
N LEU A 34 13.57 -4.85 10.49
CA LEU A 34 13.41 -5.63 9.27
C LEU A 34 14.66 -5.64 8.38
N ASN A 35 15.46 -4.57 8.42
CA ASN A 35 16.72 -4.48 7.69
C ASN A 35 17.73 -5.59 8.04
N ALA A 36 17.86 -5.94 9.33
CA ALA A 36 18.76 -7.00 9.77
C ALA A 36 18.29 -8.39 9.30
N VAL A 37 16.98 -8.57 9.26
CA VAL A 37 16.34 -9.81 8.81
C VAL A 37 16.51 -10.00 7.30
N LEU A 38 16.36 -8.92 6.51
CA LEU A 38 16.61 -8.95 5.06
C LEU A 38 18.10 -9.13 4.75
N ALA A 39 19.01 -8.48 5.49
CA ALA A 39 20.44 -8.70 5.32
C ALA A 39 20.86 -10.16 5.59
N ALA A 40 20.26 -10.79 6.61
CA ALA A 40 20.46 -12.22 6.85
C ALA A 40 19.91 -13.09 5.70
N ALA A 41 18.80 -12.69 5.07
CA ALA A 41 18.26 -13.36 3.90
C ALA A 41 19.19 -13.26 2.67
N ASP A 42 19.71 -12.07 2.39
CA ASP A 42 20.63 -11.83 1.27
C ASP A 42 21.96 -12.60 1.43
N MET A 43 22.41 -12.79 2.67
CA MET A 43 23.58 -13.62 3.00
C MET A 43 23.27 -15.14 2.99
N GLY A 44 22.05 -15.54 2.64
CA GLY A 44 21.63 -16.95 2.56
C GLY A 44 21.36 -17.60 3.92
N TYR A 45 21.34 -16.82 5.01
CA TYR A 45 21.02 -17.32 6.36
C TYR A 45 19.51 -17.39 6.63
N SER A 46 18.67 -16.80 5.76
CA SER A 46 17.22 -16.80 5.92
C SER A 46 16.49 -16.79 4.57
N ASN A 47 16.14 -17.95 4.03
CA ASN A 47 15.40 -18.05 2.75
C ASN A 47 13.88 -18.24 2.91
N ASN A 48 13.34 -18.11 4.13
CA ASN A 48 11.98 -18.56 4.46
C ASN A 48 11.03 -17.45 4.89
N ILE A 49 11.33 -16.18 4.57
CA ILE A 49 10.48 -15.05 4.99
C ILE A 49 9.54 -14.70 3.85
N GLY A 50 8.25 -14.89 4.12
CA GLY A 50 7.17 -14.55 3.20
C GLY A 50 5.99 -13.99 3.96
N ILE A 51 5.17 -13.22 3.25
CA ILE A 51 3.88 -12.75 3.74
C ILE A 51 2.84 -13.71 3.19
N TYR A 52 2.19 -14.44 4.09
CA TYR A 52 1.17 -15.42 3.76
C TYR A 52 -0.18 -14.90 4.22
N SER A 53 -1.17 -14.99 3.35
CA SER A 53 -2.57 -14.75 3.70
C SER A 53 -3.25 -16.10 3.89
N ASP A 54 -4.10 -16.22 4.92
CA ASP A 54 -4.98 -17.38 5.12
C ASP A 54 -6.26 -17.30 4.25
N GLY A 55 -6.31 -16.36 3.30
CA GLY A 55 -7.44 -16.12 2.40
C GLY A 55 -8.61 -15.41 3.06
N ARG A 56 -8.51 -15.02 4.34
CA ARG A 56 -9.55 -14.28 5.04
C ARG A 56 -9.31 -12.78 4.92
N PHE A 57 -10.42 -12.02 4.88
CA PHE A 57 -10.39 -10.58 4.70
C PHE A 57 -10.72 -9.88 6.01
N SER A 58 -9.81 -9.03 6.52
CA SER A 58 -10.13 -8.13 7.62
C SER A 58 -11.02 -6.95 7.16
N TYR A 59 -10.93 -6.58 5.88
CA TYR A 59 -11.70 -5.52 5.22
C TYR A 59 -11.94 -5.88 3.75
N GLN A 60 -12.95 -5.27 3.13
CA GLN A 60 -13.34 -5.55 1.73
C GLN A 60 -12.23 -5.22 0.71
N LEU A 61 -11.34 -4.29 1.03
CA LEU A 61 -10.18 -3.93 0.21
C LEU A 61 -8.98 -3.63 1.13
N THR A 62 -7.95 -4.47 1.05
CA THR A 62 -6.71 -4.30 1.83
C THR A 62 -5.53 -4.16 0.88
N ILE A 63 -4.77 -3.09 1.05
CA ILE A 63 -3.61 -2.75 0.22
C ILE A 63 -2.37 -2.84 1.11
N TYR A 64 -1.34 -3.53 0.61
CA TYR A 64 -0.02 -3.56 1.21
C TYR A 64 0.98 -2.95 0.24
N VAL A 65 1.71 -1.94 0.70
CA VAL A 65 2.80 -1.29 -0.03
C VAL A 65 4.11 -1.67 0.64
N PHE A 66 5.00 -2.29 -0.11
CA PHE A 66 6.31 -2.75 0.35
C PHE A 66 7.40 -1.93 -0.31
N ARG A 67 8.28 -1.33 0.48
CA ARG A 67 9.49 -0.65 -0.01
C ARG A 67 10.73 -1.40 0.45
N TYR A 68 11.48 -1.96 -0.49
CA TYR A 68 12.75 -2.65 -0.30
C TYR A 68 13.79 -2.10 -1.29
N GLU A 69 15.02 -2.60 -1.26
CA GLU A 69 16.13 -2.06 -2.07
C GLU A 69 15.82 -2.11 -3.58
N ALA A 70 15.33 -3.25 -4.07
CA ALA A 70 14.98 -3.44 -5.48
C ALA A 70 13.74 -2.64 -5.95
N GLY A 71 13.06 -1.91 -5.05
CA GLY A 71 11.98 -0.99 -5.42
C GLY A 71 10.77 -1.05 -4.50
N THR A 72 9.63 -0.62 -5.04
CA THR A 72 8.34 -0.62 -4.34
C THR A 72 7.36 -1.57 -5.00
N ALA A 73 6.78 -2.49 -4.23
CA ALA A 73 5.73 -3.41 -4.68
C ALA A 73 4.42 -3.15 -3.96
N ILE A 74 3.31 -3.48 -4.63
CA ILE A 74 1.97 -3.35 -4.08
C ILE A 74 1.28 -4.70 -4.20
N SER A 75 0.67 -5.16 -3.10
CA SER A 75 -0.21 -6.32 -3.08
C SER A 75 -1.59 -5.89 -2.61
N VAL A 76 -2.64 -6.41 -3.25
CA VAL A 76 -4.03 -6.06 -2.95
C VAL A 76 -4.85 -7.32 -2.71
N LEU A 77 -5.49 -7.39 -1.55
CA LEU A 77 -6.54 -8.35 -1.26
C LEU A 77 -7.89 -7.75 -1.63
N TYR A 78 -8.63 -8.46 -2.47
CA TYR A 78 -9.95 -8.06 -2.96
C TYR A 78 -10.83 -9.31 -3.21
N PRO A 79 -12.17 -9.16 -3.31
CA PRO A 79 -13.05 -10.28 -3.60
C PRO A 79 -12.77 -10.88 -4.99
N ASP A 80 -12.68 -12.19 -5.10
CA ASP A 80 -12.36 -12.85 -6.38
C ASP A 80 -13.55 -12.84 -7.35
N ASN A 81 -13.74 -11.69 -8.01
CA ASN A 81 -14.66 -11.53 -9.11
C ASN A 81 -14.13 -10.54 -10.15
N SER A 82 -14.66 -10.61 -11.36
CA SER A 82 -14.19 -9.83 -12.50
C SER A 82 -14.38 -8.32 -12.34
N ILE A 83 -15.42 -7.89 -11.61
CA ILE A 83 -15.70 -6.47 -11.35
C ILE A 83 -14.64 -5.89 -10.40
N ALA A 84 -14.35 -6.60 -9.31
CA ALA A 84 -13.35 -6.21 -8.33
C ALA A 84 -11.96 -6.18 -8.97
N ARG A 85 -11.59 -7.20 -9.75
CA ARG A 85 -10.32 -7.25 -10.48
C ARG A 85 -10.13 -6.05 -11.40
N LYS A 86 -11.10 -5.74 -12.26
CA LYS A 86 -11.06 -4.57 -13.15
C LYS A 86 -10.98 -3.25 -12.37
N SER A 87 -11.66 -3.17 -11.23
CA SER A 87 -11.68 -1.95 -10.41
C SER A 87 -10.37 -1.72 -9.68
N VAL A 88 -9.79 -2.78 -9.10
CA VAL A 88 -8.48 -2.75 -8.44
C VAL A 88 -7.39 -2.40 -9.45
N ASP A 89 -7.41 -3.01 -10.63
CA ASP A 89 -6.42 -2.73 -11.69
C ASP A 89 -6.38 -1.24 -12.09
N ARG A 90 -7.56 -0.66 -12.35
CA ARG A 90 -7.66 0.79 -12.60
C ARG A 90 -7.16 1.64 -11.44
N TYR A 91 -7.52 1.27 -10.21
CA TYR A 91 -7.13 2.01 -9.02
C TYR A 91 -5.62 1.99 -8.78
N ILE A 92 -4.99 0.81 -8.87
CA ILE A 92 -3.54 0.66 -8.69
C ILE A 92 -2.76 1.34 -9.82
N THR A 93 -3.26 1.28 -11.06
CA THR A 93 -2.66 2.02 -12.18
C THR A 93 -2.67 3.53 -11.93
N ALA A 94 -3.81 4.08 -11.50
CA ALA A 94 -3.93 5.50 -11.17
C ALA A 94 -3.04 5.91 -9.99
N MET A 95 -2.97 5.07 -8.95
CA MET A 95 -2.11 5.30 -7.80
C MET A 95 -0.63 5.30 -8.17
N ALA A 96 -0.18 4.32 -8.97
CA ALA A 96 1.19 4.25 -9.46
C ALA A 96 1.56 5.49 -10.30
N SER A 97 0.68 5.90 -11.21
CA SER A 97 0.86 7.11 -12.03
C SER A 97 1.01 8.37 -11.17
N LEU A 98 0.15 8.53 -10.15
CA LEU A 98 0.25 9.65 -9.22
C LEU A 98 1.56 9.62 -8.40
N CYS A 99 1.94 8.46 -7.88
CA CYS A 99 3.18 8.30 -7.12
C CYS A 99 4.41 8.62 -7.97
N GLN A 100 4.43 8.17 -9.22
CA GLN A 100 5.50 8.49 -10.17
C GLN A 100 5.55 10.00 -10.42
N HIS A 101 4.42 10.63 -10.73
CA HIS A 101 4.33 12.08 -10.95
C HIS A 101 4.82 12.89 -9.74
N VAL A 102 4.48 12.45 -8.52
CA VAL A 102 4.97 13.07 -7.28
C VAL A 102 6.48 12.86 -7.11
N ALA A 103 7.01 11.68 -7.44
CA ALA A 103 8.44 11.39 -7.33
C ALA A 103 9.28 12.17 -8.36
N GLU A 104 8.74 12.42 -9.54
CA GLU A 104 9.38 13.20 -10.60
C GLU A 104 9.38 14.71 -10.34
N ARG A 105 8.38 15.21 -9.60
CA ARG A 105 8.37 16.58 -9.10
C ARG A 105 9.45 16.74 -8.03
N GLN A 106 10.59 17.32 -8.42
CA GLN A 106 11.61 17.74 -7.46
C GLN A 106 11.07 18.86 -6.57
N GLY A 107 10.65 18.51 -5.36
CA GLY A 107 10.24 19.46 -4.32
C GLY A 107 8.79 19.29 -3.87
N TRP A 108 8.59 19.43 -2.56
CA TRP A 108 7.29 19.67 -1.93
C TRP A 108 7.01 21.17 -1.92
#